data_AF-A0A976Q9Q1-F1
#
_entry.id   AF-A0A976Q9Q1-F1
#
_cell.length_a   1.000
_cell.length_b   1.000
_cell.length_c   1.000
_cell.angle_alpha   90.00
_cell.angle_beta   90.00
_cell.angle_gamma   90.00
#
_symmetry.space_group_name_H-M   'P 1'
#
loop_
_entity.id
_entity.type
_entity.pdbx_description
1 polymer ?
#
loop_
_entity_poly.entity_id
_entity_poly.type
_entity_poly.pdbx_seq_one_letter_code
_entity_poly.pdbx_strand_id
1 'polypeptide(L)'
;MKTSDWLLIGIIAFVLIDFAAGRVINFLNEKSKNQPLGPEAADIYSEAEYQKSMAYGTANYKLESFSSVISTSVILAAIILGFFANLDSFIRERIGNNLLVTVLFIGILIILSSLGSLPASIYSTFVIETKYEFNKTTPKLFIADQVKNLLLSLGIGLPLLYAIAWIYQELQSVFWLVAWLLVASFTLFMFVFGTRIFLPLFNKLKPLPEGELRDAIE
;
A
#
# COMPACT_ATOMS: atom_id res chain seq x y z
N MET A 1 -31.65 -16.53 10.73
CA MET A 1 -30.35 -16.17 10.15
C MET A 1 -29.31 -17.16 10.62
N LYS A 2 -28.49 -17.69 9.71
CA LYS A 2 -27.39 -18.61 10.03
C LYS A 2 -26.20 -17.80 10.57
N THR A 3 -25.26 -18.46 11.24
CA THR A 3 -24.01 -17.84 11.72
C THR A 3 -23.24 -17.17 10.59
N SER A 4 -23.25 -17.76 9.38
CA SER A 4 -22.64 -17.18 8.17
C SER A 4 -23.21 -15.81 7.81
N ASP A 5 -24.51 -15.61 8.00
CA ASP A 5 -25.20 -14.36 7.64
C ASP A 5 -24.78 -13.24 8.60
N TRP A 6 -24.66 -13.57 9.89
CA TRP A 6 -24.15 -12.64 10.90
C TRP A 6 -22.68 -12.27 10.69
N LEU A 7 -21.84 -13.22 10.30
CA LEU A 7 -20.44 -12.95 9.96
C LEU A 7 -20.32 -12.02 8.75
N LEU A 8 -21.09 -12.28 7.69
CA LEU A 8 -21.12 -11.43 6.51
C LEU A 8 -21.55 -10.01 6.84
N ILE A 9 -22.64 -9.86 7.60
CA ILE A 9 -23.12 -8.54 8.06
C ILE A 9 -22.06 -7.85 8.93
N GLY A 10 -21.40 -8.58 9.82
CA GLY A 10 -20.32 -8.06 10.65
C GLY A 10 -19.14 -7.53 9.83
N ILE A 11 -18.70 -8.27 8.81
CA ILE A 11 -17.61 -7.84 7.91
C ILE A 11 -18.03 -6.60 7.12
N ILE A 12 -19.23 -6.58 6.55
CA ILE A 12 -19.74 -5.43 5.80
C ILE A 12 -19.85 -4.20 6.71
N ALA A 13 -20.39 -4.35 7.92
CA ALA A 13 -20.49 -3.29 8.90
C ALA A 13 -19.11 -2.75 9.29
N PHE A 14 -18.13 -3.63 9.51
CA PHE A 14 -16.76 -3.23 9.82
C PHE A 14 -16.14 -2.39 8.70
N VAL A 15 -16.24 -2.85 7.44
CA VAL A 15 -15.73 -2.11 6.28
C VAL A 15 -16.40 -0.74 6.14
N LEU A 16 -17.73 -0.66 6.38
CA LEU A 16 -18.47 0.59 6.31
C LEU A 16 -18.10 1.55 7.44
N ILE A 17 -17.90 1.05 8.66
CA ILE A 17 -17.49 1.86 9.82
C ILE A 17 -16.09 2.41 9.59
N ASP A 18 -15.14 1.56 9.16
CA ASP A 18 -13.76 1.96 8.84
C ASP A 18 -13.74 3.06 7.77
N PHE A 19 -14.47 2.84 6.66
CA PHE A 19 -14.62 3.84 5.61
C PHE A 19 -15.25 5.15 6.12
N ALA A 20 -16.33 5.07 6.90
CA ALA A 20 -17.00 6.25 7.44
C ALA A 20 -16.09 7.03 8.39
N ALA A 21 -15.38 6.35 9.28
CA ALA A 21 -14.43 6.96 10.21
C ALA A 21 -13.31 7.68 9.46
N GLY A 22 -12.69 7.02 8.48
CA GLY A 22 -11.65 7.62 7.64
C GLY A 22 -12.18 8.85 6.87
N ARG A 23 -13.40 8.77 6.33
CA ARG A 23 -14.02 9.92 5.64
C ARG A 23 -14.29 11.10 6.56
N VAL A 24 -14.74 10.85 7.79
CA VAL A 24 -14.95 11.91 8.78
C VAL A 24 -13.64 12.58 9.13
N ILE A 25 -12.58 11.81 9.41
CA ILE A 25 -11.26 12.35 9.75
C ILE A 25 -10.72 13.21 8.60
N ASN A 26 -10.73 12.70 7.38
CA ASN A 26 -10.22 13.42 6.22
C ASN A 26 -11.03 14.69 5.92
N PHE A 27 -12.36 14.64 6.12
CA PHE A 27 -13.21 15.82 5.99
C PHE A 27 -12.90 16.88 7.07
N LEU A 28 -12.70 16.47 8.32
CA LEU A 28 -12.35 17.39 9.41
C LEU A 28 -10.99 18.05 9.15
N ASN A 29 -10.00 17.28 8.71
CA ASN A 29 -8.67 17.79 8.35
C ASN A 29 -8.75 18.83 7.22
N GLU A 30 -9.50 18.51 6.15
CA GLU A 30 -9.69 19.41 5.02
C GLU A 30 -10.45 20.69 5.43
N LYS A 31 -11.42 20.58 6.33
CA LYS A 31 -12.17 21.73 6.86
C LYS A 31 -11.31 22.63 7.73
N SER A 32 -10.39 22.06 8.51
CA SER A 32 -9.56 22.81 9.46
C SER A 32 -8.32 23.46 8.84
N LYS A 33 -8.01 23.22 7.56
CA LYS A 33 -6.75 23.65 6.95
C LYS A 33 -6.58 25.16 6.75
N ASN A 34 -7.67 25.92 6.61
CA ASN A 34 -7.62 27.35 6.25
C ASN A 34 -7.32 28.24 7.48
N GLN A 35 -6.46 27.79 8.38
CA GLN A 35 -6.00 28.62 9.49
C GLN A 35 -5.01 29.66 8.95
N PRO A 36 -5.10 30.93 9.39
CA PRO A 36 -4.10 31.93 9.01
C PRO A 36 -2.72 31.51 9.51
N LEU A 37 -1.67 31.91 8.80
CA LEU A 37 -0.29 31.72 9.24
C LEU A 37 -0.12 32.31 10.64
N GLY A 38 0.37 31.48 11.57
CA GLY A 38 0.79 31.96 12.89
C GLY A 38 2.00 32.89 12.76
N PRO A 39 2.23 33.78 13.74
CA PRO A 39 3.34 34.73 13.69
C PRO A 39 4.71 34.05 13.53
N GLU A 40 4.92 32.91 14.19
CA GLU A 40 6.16 32.12 14.08
C GLU A 40 6.36 31.50 12.68
N ALA A 41 5.27 31.18 11.98
CA ALA A 41 5.33 30.56 10.65
C ALA A 41 5.50 31.60 9.54
N ALA A 42 5.02 32.83 9.75
CA ALA A 42 5.16 33.94 8.80
C ALA A 42 6.62 34.38 8.61
N ASP A 43 7.50 34.12 9.59
CA ASP A 43 8.93 34.38 9.49
C ASP A 43 9.68 33.35 8.63
N ILE A 44 9.08 32.18 8.37
CA ILE A 44 9.69 31.06 7.64
C ILE A 44 9.08 30.89 6.25
N TYR A 45 7.78 31.09 6.11
CA TYR A 45 7.04 30.82 4.87
C TYR A 45 6.42 32.08 4.30
N SER A 46 6.51 32.24 2.98
CA SER A 46 5.71 33.24 2.30
C SER A 46 4.24 32.84 2.25
N GLU A 47 3.33 33.82 2.25
CA GLU A 47 1.89 33.59 2.09
C GLU A 47 1.59 32.79 0.81
N ALA A 48 2.30 33.07 -0.29
CA ALA A 48 2.12 32.37 -1.56
C ALA A 48 2.48 30.88 -1.47
N GLU A 49 3.57 30.53 -0.77
CA GLU A 49 3.97 29.14 -0.55
C GLU A 49 2.98 28.41 0.37
N TYR A 50 2.48 29.10 1.40
CA TYR A 50 1.46 28.55 2.28
C TYR A 50 0.17 28.20 1.52
N GLN A 51 -0.32 29.13 0.68
CA GLN A 51 -1.47 28.88 -0.18
C GLN A 51 -1.22 27.77 -1.21
N LYS A 52 0.00 27.68 -1.78
CA LYS A 52 0.40 26.57 -2.66
C LYS A 52 0.33 25.23 -1.93
N SER A 53 0.82 25.16 -0.70
CA SER A 53 0.77 23.97 0.16
C SER A 53 -0.66 23.55 0.47
N MET A 54 -1.53 24.49 0.85
CA MET A 54 -2.95 24.22 1.10
C MET A 54 -3.67 23.71 -0.15
N ALA A 55 -3.40 24.31 -1.32
CA ALA A 55 -3.96 23.86 -2.58
C ALA A 55 -3.46 22.44 -2.96
N TYR A 56 -2.18 22.14 -2.72
CA TYR A 56 -1.61 20.80 -2.94
C TYR A 56 -2.29 19.75 -2.05
N GLY A 57 -2.42 20.03 -0.74
CA GLY A 57 -3.14 19.16 0.19
C GLY A 57 -4.58 18.91 -0.25
N THR A 58 -5.28 19.95 -0.73
CA THR A 58 -6.64 19.85 -1.28
C THR A 58 -6.71 18.91 -2.48
N ALA A 59 -5.74 18.98 -3.39
CA ALA A 59 -5.72 18.17 -4.60
C ALA A 59 -5.53 16.68 -4.24
N ASN A 60 -4.62 16.39 -3.31
CA ASN A 60 -4.40 15.04 -2.79
C ASN A 60 -5.63 14.50 -2.04
N TYR A 61 -6.23 15.30 -1.16
CA TYR A 61 -7.45 14.94 -0.44
C TYR A 61 -8.58 14.54 -1.41
N LYS A 62 -8.78 15.30 -2.49
CA LYS A 62 -9.82 14.98 -3.49
C LYS A 62 -9.56 13.64 -4.18
N LEU A 63 -8.32 13.37 -4.56
CA LEU A 63 -7.94 12.10 -5.16
C LEU A 63 -8.15 10.95 -4.19
N GLU A 64 -7.64 11.04 -2.96
CA GLU A 64 -7.78 10.02 -1.92
C GLU A 64 -9.25 9.74 -1.58
N SER A 65 -10.05 10.80 -1.43
CA SER A 65 -11.50 10.74 -1.20
C SER A 65 -12.25 10.02 -2.32
N PHE A 66 -11.84 10.23 -3.58
CA PHE A 66 -12.42 9.52 -4.73
C PHE A 66 -11.94 8.07 -4.81
N SER A 67 -10.64 7.83 -4.66
CA SER A 67 -10.03 6.50 -4.70
C SER A 67 -10.60 5.60 -3.59
N SER A 68 -10.73 6.11 -2.36
CA SER A 68 -11.34 5.39 -1.25
C SER A 68 -12.77 4.94 -1.53
N VAL A 69 -13.61 5.81 -2.11
CA VAL A 69 -14.99 5.43 -2.49
C VAL A 69 -14.98 4.28 -3.49
N ILE A 70 -14.13 4.36 -4.51
CA ILE A 70 -14.02 3.30 -5.53
C ILE A 70 -13.53 2.00 -4.87
N SER A 71 -12.42 2.05 -4.14
CA SER A 71 -11.83 0.87 -3.49
C SER A 71 -12.80 0.22 -2.51
N THR A 72 -13.51 1.00 -1.69
CA THR A 72 -14.54 0.48 -0.78
C THR A 72 -15.73 -0.09 -1.54
N SER A 73 -16.16 0.53 -2.64
CA SER A 73 -17.24 -0.02 -3.47
C SER A 73 -16.84 -1.34 -4.11
N VAL A 74 -15.61 -1.45 -4.61
CA VAL A 74 -15.06 -2.66 -5.20
C VAL A 74 -14.95 -3.78 -4.16
N ILE A 75 -14.44 -3.51 -2.96
CA ILE A 75 -14.31 -4.55 -1.93
C ILE A 75 -15.68 -5.01 -1.43
N LEU A 76 -16.65 -4.10 -1.24
CA LEU A 76 -18.01 -4.47 -0.87
C LEU A 76 -18.68 -5.28 -1.97
N ALA A 77 -18.54 -4.88 -3.23
CA ALA A 77 -19.04 -5.65 -4.36
C ALA A 77 -18.41 -7.04 -4.43
N ALA A 78 -17.08 -7.15 -4.23
CA ALA A 78 -16.39 -8.43 -4.20
C ALA A 78 -16.88 -9.35 -3.07
N ILE A 79 -17.16 -8.80 -1.89
CA ILE A 79 -17.72 -9.54 -0.75
C ILE A 79 -19.17 -9.98 -1.05
N ILE A 80 -20.04 -9.05 -1.45
CA ILE A 80 -21.47 -9.30 -1.63
C ILE A 80 -21.74 -10.24 -2.81
N LEU A 81 -20.99 -10.09 -3.91
CA LEU A 81 -21.12 -10.93 -5.10
C LEU A 81 -20.36 -12.26 -4.98
N GLY A 82 -19.67 -12.51 -3.86
CA GLY A 82 -18.92 -13.74 -3.62
C GLY A 82 -17.69 -13.92 -4.53
N PHE A 83 -17.08 -12.83 -5.00
CA PHE A 83 -15.91 -12.86 -5.89
C PHE A 83 -14.78 -13.73 -5.32
N PHE A 84 -14.46 -13.59 -4.04
CA PHE A 84 -13.40 -14.36 -3.39
C PHE A 84 -13.68 -15.86 -3.39
N ALA A 85 -14.93 -16.27 -3.12
CA ALA A 85 -15.32 -17.68 -3.14
C ALA A 85 -15.29 -18.25 -4.56
N ASN A 86 -15.72 -17.47 -5.55
CA ASN A 86 -15.68 -17.86 -6.97
C ASN A 86 -14.24 -18.01 -7.46
N LEU A 87 -13.36 -17.08 -7.08
CA LEU A 87 -11.94 -17.14 -7.42
C LEU A 87 -11.25 -18.35 -6.77
N ASP A 88 -11.49 -18.60 -5.48
CA ASP A 88 -10.96 -19.76 -4.78
C ASP A 88 -11.41 -21.08 -5.44
N SER A 89 -12.71 -21.22 -5.71
CA SER A 89 -13.27 -22.39 -6.39
C SER A 89 -12.68 -22.60 -7.79
N PHE A 90 -12.56 -21.52 -8.58
CA PHE A 90 -11.96 -21.55 -9.91
C PHE A 90 -10.51 -22.07 -9.90
N ILE A 91 -9.72 -21.70 -8.89
CA ILE A 91 -8.33 -22.17 -8.75
C ILE A 91 -8.32 -23.64 -8.30
N ARG A 92 -9.13 -24.01 -7.30
CA ARG A 92 -9.19 -25.38 -6.75
C ARG A 92 -9.62 -26.43 -7.77
N GLU A 93 -10.52 -26.08 -8.68
CA GLU A 93 -10.93 -26.96 -9.79
C GLU A 93 -9.76 -27.36 -10.70
N ARG A 94 -8.70 -26.55 -10.75
CA ARG A 94 -7.55 -26.74 -11.65
C ARG A 94 -6.29 -27.21 -10.93
N ILE A 95 -6.20 -26.96 -9.63
CA ILE A 95 -5.00 -27.19 -8.82
C ILE A 95 -5.36 -28.05 -7.61
N GLY A 96 -4.88 -29.29 -7.59
CA GLY A 96 -5.12 -30.23 -6.49
C GLY A 96 -4.30 -29.96 -5.21
N ASN A 97 -3.29 -29.08 -5.28
CA ASN A 97 -2.43 -28.76 -4.14
C ASN A 97 -2.92 -27.50 -3.41
N ASN A 98 -3.37 -27.67 -2.16
CA ASN A 98 -3.92 -26.58 -1.34
C ASN A 98 -2.93 -25.43 -1.09
N LEU A 99 -1.63 -25.68 -0.98
CA LEU A 99 -0.62 -24.63 -0.82
C LEU A 99 -0.52 -23.76 -2.07
N LEU A 100 -0.52 -24.40 -3.24
CA LEU A 100 -0.48 -23.69 -4.51
C LEU A 100 -1.76 -22.88 -4.74
N VAL A 101 -2.92 -23.40 -4.33
CA VAL A 101 -4.18 -22.65 -4.36
C VAL A 101 -4.04 -21.35 -3.55
N THR A 102 -3.55 -21.42 -2.31
CA THR A 102 -3.35 -20.23 -1.46
C THR A 102 -2.40 -19.22 -2.10
N VAL A 103 -1.26 -19.68 -2.62
CA VAL A 103 -0.28 -18.80 -3.26
C VAL A 103 -0.83 -18.13 -4.51
N LEU A 104 -1.51 -18.89 -5.39
CA LEU A 104 -2.09 -18.36 -6.61
C LEU A 104 -3.24 -17.40 -6.32
N PHE A 105 -4.09 -17.72 -5.34
CA PHE A 105 -5.17 -16.85 -4.91
C PHE A 105 -4.63 -15.48 -4.47
N ILE A 106 -3.64 -15.46 -3.57
CA ILE A 106 -3.04 -14.21 -3.13
C ILE A 106 -2.27 -13.51 -4.25
N GLY A 107 -1.56 -14.24 -5.11
CA GLY A 107 -0.86 -13.68 -6.26
C GLY A 107 -1.81 -12.94 -7.22
N ILE A 108 -2.97 -13.54 -7.51
CA ILE A 108 -4.01 -12.90 -8.33
C ILE A 108 -4.54 -11.65 -7.64
N LEU A 109 -4.82 -11.69 -6.33
CA LEU A 109 -5.29 -10.52 -5.59
C LEU A 109 -4.26 -9.38 -5.59
N ILE A 110 -2.97 -9.68 -5.44
CA ILE A 110 -1.89 -8.68 -5.53
C ILE A 110 -1.88 -8.01 -6.91
N ILE A 111 -1.99 -8.80 -7.99
CA ILE A 111 -2.01 -8.27 -9.36
C ILE A 111 -3.25 -7.40 -9.58
N LEU A 112 -4.44 -7.88 -9.19
CA LEU A 112 -5.69 -7.11 -9.31
C LEU A 112 -5.64 -5.81 -8.51
N SER A 113 -5.09 -5.85 -7.30
CA SER A 113 -4.91 -4.67 -6.46
C SER A 113 -3.97 -3.66 -7.11
N SER A 114 -2.81 -4.11 -7.62
CA SER A 114 -1.83 -3.26 -8.31
C SER A 114 -2.42 -2.59 -9.57
N LEU A 115 -3.22 -3.34 -10.35
CA LEU A 115 -3.92 -2.80 -11.52
C LEU A 115 -5.02 -1.81 -11.12
N GLY A 116 -5.77 -2.12 -10.06
CA GLY A 116 -6.83 -1.26 -9.55
C GLY A 116 -6.33 0.07 -9.00
N SER A 117 -5.13 0.10 -8.41
CA SER A 117 -4.52 1.34 -7.90
C SER A 117 -3.85 2.19 -8.98
N LEU A 118 -3.50 1.59 -10.13
CA LEU A 118 -2.71 2.24 -11.18
C LEU A 118 -3.31 3.57 -11.69
N PRO A 119 -4.63 3.70 -11.94
CA PRO A 119 -5.21 4.98 -12.38
C PRO A 119 -4.98 6.12 -11.38
N ALA A 120 -5.13 5.84 -10.08
CA ALA A 120 -4.91 6.82 -9.02
C ALA A 120 -3.43 7.22 -8.93
N SER A 121 -2.52 6.24 -9.02
CA SER A 121 -1.07 6.49 -9.03
C SER A 121 -0.62 7.32 -10.23
N ILE A 122 -1.17 7.06 -11.42
CA ILE A 122 -0.91 7.85 -12.64
C ILE A 122 -1.40 9.29 -12.44
N TYR A 123 -2.62 9.47 -11.96
CA TYR A 123 -3.18 10.80 -11.74
C TYR A 123 -2.39 11.59 -10.69
N SER A 124 -2.04 10.96 -9.57
CA SER A 124 -1.17 11.56 -8.55
C SER A 124 0.14 12.03 -9.18
N THR A 125 0.88 11.14 -9.84
CA THR A 125 2.23 11.44 -10.36
C THR A 125 2.24 12.44 -11.51
N PHE A 126 1.37 12.24 -12.52
CA PHE A 126 1.47 13.00 -13.76
C PHE A 126 0.53 14.20 -13.83
N VAL A 127 -0.48 14.29 -12.96
CA VAL A 127 -1.39 15.44 -12.90
C VAL A 127 -1.13 16.27 -11.65
N ILE A 128 -1.20 15.67 -10.45
CA ILE A 128 -1.03 16.43 -9.20
C ILE A 128 0.43 16.86 -9.03
N GLU A 129 1.37 15.93 -8.95
CA GLU A 129 2.78 16.26 -8.71
C GLU A 129 3.36 17.15 -9.82
N THR A 130 2.93 16.97 -11.07
CA THR A 130 3.32 17.87 -12.18
C THR A 130 2.77 19.28 -11.99
N LYS A 131 1.49 19.43 -11.58
CA LYS A 131 0.85 20.74 -11.34
C LYS A 131 1.57 21.55 -10.26
N TYR A 132 2.14 20.88 -9.26
CA TYR A 132 2.86 21.52 -8.16
C TYR A 132 4.39 21.48 -8.31
N GLU A 133 4.89 21.06 -9.49
CA GLU A 133 6.31 21.05 -9.89
C GLU A 133 7.21 20.06 -9.10
N PHE A 134 6.58 19.12 -8.40
CA PHE A 134 7.25 18.08 -7.62
C PHE A 134 7.60 16.86 -8.47
N ASN A 135 6.91 16.63 -9.59
CA ASN A 135 7.20 15.47 -10.43
C ASN A 135 8.60 15.55 -11.07
N LYS A 136 9.48 14.61 -10.72
CA LYS A 136 10.79 14.39 -11.35
C LYS A 136 10.88 13.05 -12.09
N THR A 137 9.75 12.34 -12.22
CA THR A 137 9.67 10.99 -12.80
C THR A 137 9.19 11.04 -14.25
N THR A 138 9.75 10.15 -15.08
CA THR A 138 9.30 9.95 -16.47
C THR A 138 8.33 8.78 -16.56
N PRO A 139 7.43 8.73 -17.58
CA PRO A 139 6.54 7.58 -17.78
C PRO A 139 7.27 6.23 -17.87
N LYS A 140 8.45 6.20 -18.51
CA LYS A 140 9.28 5.00 -18.59
C LYS A 140 9.77 4.55 -17.23
N LEU A 141 10.26 5.49 -16.41
CA LEU A 141 10.74 5.19 -15.05
C LEU A 141 9.58 4.73 -14.16
N PHE A 142 8.44 5.42 -14.22
CA PHE A 142 7.24 5.07 -13.49
C PHE A 142 6.79 3.61 -13.76
N ILE A 143 6.64 3.23 -15.03
CA ILE A 143 6.22 1.87 -15.39
C ILE A 143 7.28 0.85 -14.95
N ALA A 144 8.56 1.15 -15.15
CA ALA A 144 9.65 0.26 -14.73
C ALA A 144 9.61 0.02 -13.22
N ASP A 145 9.38 1.06 -12.41
CA ASP A 145 9.32 0.93 -10.96
C ASP A 145 8.05 0.22 -10.48
N GLN A 146 6.91 0.42 -11.15
CA GLN A 146 5.69 -0.36 -10.88
C GLN A 146 5.91 -1.86 -11.13
N VAL A 147 6.54 -2.21 -12.27
CA VAL A 147 6.83 -3.61 -12.60
C VAL A 147 7.84 -4.21 -11.62
N LYS A 148 8.93 -3.50 -11.30
CA LYS A 148 9.91 -3.95 -10.30
C LYS A 148 9.25 -4.18 -8.93
N ASN A 149 8.42 -3.25 -8.47
CA ASN A 149 7.70 -3.39 -7.21
C ASN A 149 6.75 -4.59 -7.20
N LEU A 150 6.02 -4.82 -8.29
CA LEU A 150 5.14 -5.98 -8.42
C LEU A 150 5.93 -7.29 -8.40
N LEU A 151 7.00 -7.37 -9.20
CA LEU A 151 7.86 -8.56 -9.26
C LEU A 151 8.52 -8.83 -7.91
N LEU A 152 8.96 -7.80 -7.20
CA LEU A 152 9.56 -7.94 -5.89
C LEU A 152 8.53 -8.40 -4.85
N SER A 153 7.33 -7.82 -4.86
CA SER A 153 6.23 -8.21 -3.98
C SER A 153 5.82 -9.66 -4.21
N LEU A 154 5.71 -10.11 -5.46
CA LEU A 154 5.40 -11.49 -5.79
C LEU A 154 6.56 -12.43 -5.45
N GLY A 155 7.78 -12.05 -5.82
CA GLY A 155 8.98 -12.86 -5.66
C GLY A 155 9.44 -13.05 -4.22
N ILE A 156 9.07 -12.14 -3.31
CA ILE A 156 9.38 -12.26 -1.88
C ILE A 156 8.13 -12.68 -1.09
N GLY A 157 7.01 -12.01 -1.34
CA GLY A 157 5.78 -12.21 -0.58
C GLY A 157 5.17 -13.60 -0.78
N LEU A 158 5.14 -14.11 -2.02
CA LEU A 158 4.54 -15.42 -2.28
C LEU A 158 5.38 -16.58 -1.73
N PRO A 159 6.72 -16.62 -1.84
CA PRO A 159 7.52 -17.65 -1.17
C PRO A 159 7.40 -17.61 0.35
N LEU A 160 7.37 -16.41 0.95
CA LEU A 160 7.17 -16.28 2.39
C LEU A 160 5.79 -16.80 2.80
N LEU A 161 4.75 -16.43 2.06
CA LEU A 161 3.39 -16.95 2.29
C LEU A 161 3.32 -18.46 2.13
N TYR A 162 3.98 -19.01 1.11
CA TYR A 162 4.06 -20.46 0.89
C TYR A 162 4.69 -21.16 2.10
N ALA A 163 5.80 -20.63 2.61
CA ALA A 163 6.47 -21.18 3.79
C ALA A 163 5.57 -21.14 5.04
N ILE A 164 4.84 -20.04 5.26
CA ILE A 164 3.88 -19.91 6.36
C ILE A 164 2.74 -20.93 6.20
N ALA A 165 2.17 -21.05 5.00
CA ALA A 165 1.09 -21.99 4.73
C ALA A 165 1.54 -23.45 4.89
N TRP A 166 2.78 -23.75 4.50
CA TRP A 166 3.40 -25.06 4.69
C TRP A 166 3.62 -25.37 6.18
N ILE A 167 4.18 -24.42 6.94
CA ILE A 167 4.33 -24.53 8.41
C ILE A 167 2.97 -24.80 9.07
N TYR A 168 1.93 -24.11 8.65
CA TYR A 168 0.57 -24.32 9.16
C TYR A 168 0.07 -25.75 8.94
N GLN A 169 0.32 -26.34 7.77
CA GLN A 169 -0.11 -27.71 7.46
C GLN A 169 0.65 -28.77 8.27
N GLU A 170 1.96 -28.59 8.47
CA GLU A 170 2.80 -29.59 9.12
C GLU A 170 2.79 -29.51 10.66
N LEU A 171 2.81 -28.30 11.23
CA LEU A 171 3.12 -28.09 12.66
C LEU A 171 1.89 -27.87 13.55
N GLN A 172 0.68 -27.94 12.97
CA GLN A 172 -0.64 -27.91 13.62
C GLN A 172 -0.78 -26.99 14.85
N SER A 173 -0.48 -27.43 16.08
CA SER A 173 -0.65 -26.62 17.30
C SER A 173 0.51 -25.66 17.58
N VAL A 174 1.73 -25.97 17.10
CA VAL A 174 2.95 -25.18 17.32
C VAL A 174 3.24 -24.26 16.12
N PHE A 175 2.48 -24.39 15.03
CA PHE A 175 2.69 -23.63 13.79
C PHE A 175 2.86 -22.13 14.02
N TRP A 176 2.09 -21.55 14.94
CA TRP A 176 2.05 -20.10 15.15
C TRP A 176 3.38 -19.58 15.67
N LEU A 177 4.07 -20.35 16.52
CA LEU A 177 5.36 -19.97 17.09
C LEU A 177 6.45 -20.07 16.02
N VAL A 178 6.43 -21.12 15.19
CA VAL A 178 7.38 -21.31 14.10
C VAL A 178 7.17 -20.28 12.98
N ALA A 179 5.92 -20.04 12.58
CA ALA A 179 5.56 -19.03 11.60
C ALA A 179 5.91 -17.62 12.10
N TRP A 180 5.65 -17.33 13.38
CA TRP A 180 6.08 -16.08 14.00
C TRP A 180 7.60 -15.92 13.96
N LEU A 181 8.36 -16.96 14.32
CA LEU A 181 9.82 -16.90 14.30
C LEU A 181 10.38 -16.73 12.89
N LEU A 182 9.76 -17.38 11.89
CA LEU A 182 10.08 -17.17 10.47
C LEU A 182 9.84 -15.72 10.06
N VAL A 183 8.64 -15.17 10.34
CA VAL A 183 8.29 -13.79 10.00
C VAL A 183 9.19 -12.80 10.72
N ALA A 184 9.43 -12.99 12.02
CA ALA A 184 10.31 -12.13 12.81
C ALA A 184 11.75 -12.14 12.28
N SER A 185 12.29 -13.32 11.95
CA SER A 185 13.62 -13.46 11.35
C SER A 185 13.70 -12.79 9.98
N PHE A 186 12.67 -12.99 9.15
CA PHE A 186 12.56 -12.32 7.87
C PHE A 186 12.47 -10.79 8.01
N THR A 187 11.66 -10.28 8.94
CA THR A 187 11.56 -8.84 9.23
C THR A 187 12.89 -8.27 9.70
N LEU A 188 13.59 -8.96 10.60
CA LEU A 188 14.92 -8.53 11.05
C LEU A 188 15.93 -8.52 9.89
N PHE A 189 15.90 -9.54 9.03
CA PHE A 189 16.71 -9.57 7.81
C PHE A 189 16.41 -8.38 6.90
N MET A 190 15.12 -8.08 6.67
CA MET A 190 14.71 -6.91 5.87
C MET A 190 15.11 -5.60 6.52
N PHE A 191 15.09 -5.50 7.85
CA PHE A 191 15.54 -4.31 8.57
C PHE A 191 17.04 -4.06 8.38
N VAL A 192 17.87 -5.11 8.51
CA VAL A 192 19.33 -4.99 8.41
C VAL A 192 19.79 -4.84 6.95
N PHE A 193 19.25 -5.66 6.05
CA PHE A 193 19.75 -5.79 4.68
C PHE A 193 18.86 -5.12 3.64
N GLY A 194 17.65 -4.68 4.00
CA GLY A 194 16.66 -4.23 3.03
C GLY A 194 17.13 -3.01 2.24
N THR A 195 17.72 -2.03 2.92
CA THR A 195 18.32 -0.85 2.28
C THR A 195 19.48 -1.22 1.38
N ARG A 196 20.31 -2.19 1.77
CA ARG A 196 21.48 -2.60 0.98
C ARG A 196 21.12 -3.42 -0.25
N ILE A 197 20.08 -4.25 -0.17
CA ILE A 197 19.71 -5.20 -1.24
C ILE A 197 18.65 -4.61 -2.16
N PHE A 198 17.58 -4.01 -1.62
CA PHE A 198 16.43 -3.59 -2.42
C PHE A 198 16.54 -2.16 -2.92
N LEU A 199 17.02 -1.23 -2.09
CA LEU A 199 17.09 0.19 -2.49
C LEU A 199 17.92 0.43 -3.77
N PRO A 200 19.05 -0.27 -4.03
CA PRO A 200 19.80 -0.12 -5.28
C PRO A 200 19.05 -0.52 -6.55
N LEU A 201 18.01 -1.35 -6.45
CA LEU A 201 17.19 -1.76 -7.60
C LEU A 201 16.33 -0.60 -8.14
N PHE A 202 16.02 0.37 -7.26
CA PHE A 202 15.20 1.54 -7.55
C PHE A 202 16.05 2.81 -7.70
N ASN A 203 17.09 2.95 -6.88
CA ASN A 203 17.84 4.20 -6.74
C ASN A 203 19.33 4.02 -6.96
N LYS A 204 19.96 5.05 -7.52
CA LYS A 204 21.43 5.12 -7.63
C LYS A 204 22.00 5.65 -6.32
N LEU A 205 22.55 4.77 -5.50
CA LEU A 205 23.26 5.14 -4.28
C LEU A 205 24.68 5.58 -4.64
N LYS A 206 25.09 6.75 -4.16
CA LYS A 206 26.45 7.29 -4.33
C LYS A 206 26.98 7.71 -2.95
N PRO A 207 28.27 7.48 -2.65
CA PRO A 207 28.87 7.99 -1.43
C PRO A 207 28.87 9.53 -1.43
N LEU A 208 28.82 10.13 -0.24
CA LEU A 208 28.95 11.56 -0.09
C LEU A 208 30.36 11.98 -0.55
N PRO A 209 30.48 12.97 -1.45
CA PRO A 209 31.79 13.48 -1.85
C PRO A 209 32.58 14.04 -0.66
N GLU A 210 33.90 14.03 -0.76
CA GLU A 210 34.77 14.73 0.20
C GLU A 210 34.46 16.23 0.23
N GLY A 211 34.51 16.84 1.41
CA GLY A 211 34.31 18.28 1.61
C GLY A 211 33.64 18.63 2.93
N GLU A 212 33.37 19.91 3.13
CA GLU A 212 32.90 20.47 4.42
C GLU A 212 31.67 19.75 4.99
N LEU A 213 30.72 19.34 4.14
CA LEU A 213 29.52 18.63 4.59
C LEU A 213 29.85 17.22 5.11
N ARG A 214 30.81 16.52 4.51
CA ARG A 214 31.21 15.19 4.97
C ARG A 214 32.02 15.30 6.26
N ASP A 215 32.95 16.24 6.30
CA ASP A 215 33.81 16.51 7.46
C ASP A 215 32.99 16.94 8.69
N ALA A 216 31.84 17.60 8.50
CA ALA A 216 30.95 18.00 9.60
C ALA A 216 30.07 16.86 10.14
N ILE A 217 29.93 15.75 9.42
CA ILE A 217 29.09 14.59 9.80
C ILE A 217 29.92 13.47 10.44
N GLU A 218 31.19 13.30 10.00
CA GLU A 218 32.14 12.31 10.53
C GLU A 218 32.67 12.69 11.94
#